data_AF-A0A936I6A7-F1
#
_entry.id   AF-A0A936I6A7-F1
#
_cell.length_a   1.000
_cell.length_b   1.000
_cell.length_c   1.000
_cell.angle_alpha   90.00
_cell.angle_beta   90.00
_cell.angle_gamma   90.00
#
_symmetry.space_group_name_H-M   'P 1'
#
loop_
_entity.id
_entity.type
_entity.pdbx_description
1 polymer ?
#
loop_
_entity_poly.entity_id
_entity_poly.type
_entity_poly.pdbx_seq_one_letter_code
_entity_poly.pdbx_strand_id
1 'polypeptide(L)'
;MAIGNVPTGLARSGDHVFVTDRASDDLKVIDISDPANLAVVASLALGDLPADVAISGNYAYVLDNDRLKIIQLFCPNMVTMDPVTGELTSQAITESDPQVGANTTDRVPKWDGSALVSGTIADVAGKVGIGTTAPVSKLDVEGGLAVGAAYSGTSAAPANGAIIEGNVGIGTTAPEHKLDVNGIVRIKDHLTFNSANGVVNWGPSGTLHFRTLNAVGNNTGFNDRMAITASGNVGIGVVTPDEKLVVEGGRIKTSVGYTCKAGINGGYGNAFNFFWTGASLQGVDRQRERGHRAIHLRPQAEGAHQPHHHQRHRPREAVETRDLQLPEDRRQHVHRG
;
A
#
# COMPACT_ATOMS: atom_id res chain seq x y z
N MET A 1 -81.99 8.11 29.47
CA MET A 1 -81.43 9.41 29.07
C MET A 1 -82.44 10.13 28.18
N ALA A 2 -82.74 11.40 28.44
CA ALA A 2 -83.51 12.22 27.50
C ALA A 2 -82.56 12.77 26.43
N ILE A 3 -82.85 12.50 25.16
CA ILE A 3 -82.01 12.91 24.01
C ILE A 3 -82.54 14.17 23.32
N GLY A 4 -83.58 14.77 23.91
CA GLY A 4 -84.20 16.01 23.47
C GLY A 4 -85.73 15.92 23.44
N ASN A 5 -86.38 16.93 22.87
CA ASN A 5 -87.82 17.13 22.97
C ASN A 5 -88.56 16.71 21.68
N VAL A 6 -87.92 16.81 20.51
CA VAL A 6 -88.49 16.39 19.21
C VAL A 6 -87.37 15.81 18.32
N PRO A 7 -86.85 14.61 18.62
CA PRO A 7 -85.87 13.96 17.76
C PRO A 7 -86.51 13.57 16.41
N THR A 8 -85.84 13.88 15.31
CA THR A 8 -86.37 13.73 13.93
C THR A 8 -85.60 12.76 13.07
N GLY A 9 -84.28 12.70 13.22
CA GLY A 9 -83.38 11.86 12.44
C GLY A 9 -82.39 11.13 13.34
N LEU A 10 -81.98 9.95 12.90
CA LEU A 10 -81.01 9.13 13.62
C LEU A 10 -80.12 8.39 12.64
N ALA A 11 -78.80 8.50 12.85
CA ALA A 11 -77.82 7.72 12.13
C ALA A 11 -76.70 7.24 13.04
N ARG A 12 -76.04 6.14 12.66
CA ARG A 12 -74.97 5.52 13.46
C ARG A 12 -73.66 5.52 12.69
N SER A 13 -72.55 5.79 13.40
CA SER A 13 -71.19 5.53 12.93
C SER A 13 -70.34 4.97 14.06
N GLY A 14 -69.88 3.72 13.91
CA GLY A 14 -69.12 3.01 14.95
C GLY A 14 -69.88 2.93 16.27
N ASP A 15 -69.23 3.42 17.32
CA ASP A 15 -69.76 3.48 18.70
C ASP A 15 -70.46 4.81 19.00
N HIS A 16 -70.85 5.57 17.97
CA HIS A 16 -71.60 6.82 18.12
C HIS A 16 -72.92 6.79 17.37
N VAL A 17 -73.95 7.37 17.98
CA VAL A 17 -75.24 7.67 17.36
C VAL A 17 -75.43 9.17 17.27
N PHE A 18 -75.83 9.63 16.10
CA PHE A 18 -76.09 11.02 15.75
C PHE A 18 -77.60 11.22 15.69
N VAL A 19 -78.12 12.16 16.47
CA VAL A 19 -79.56 12.42 16.58
C VAL A 19 -79.81 13.88 16.27
N THR A 20 -80.64 14.17 15.28
CA THR A 20 -81.14 15.53 15.06
C THR A 20 -82.37 15.77 15.91
N ASP A 21 -82.44 16.94 16.55
CA ASP A 21 -83.63 17.36 17.30
C ASP A 21 -84.15 18.68 16.74
N ARG A 22 -85.44 18.67 16.38
CA ARG A 22 -86.14 19.80 15.76
C ARG A 22 -86.63 20.84 16.75
N ALA A 23 -86.75 20.51 18.03
CA ALA A 23 -87.11 21.49 19.06
C ALA A 23 -85.89 22.22 19.62
N SER A 24 -84.72 21.57 19.65
CA SER A 24 -83.46 22.20 20.08
C SER A 24 -82.56 22.65 18.93
N ASP A 25 -82.95 22.42 17.69
CA ASP A 25 -82.21 22.77 16.46
C ASP A 25 -80.75 22.30 16.49
N ASP A 26 -80.49 21.11 17.02
CA ASP A 26 -79.14 20.57 17.23
C ASP A 26 -78.95 19.14 16.70
N LEU A 27 -77.68 18.81 16.44
CA LEU A 27 -77.21 17.44 16.24
C LEU A 27 -76.51 16.98 17.52
N LYS A 28 -77.07 15.98 18.19
CA LYS A 28 -76.44 15.36 19.37
C LYS A 28 -75.66 14.12 18.95
N VAL A 29 -74.46 13.97 19.51
CA VAL A 29 -73.62 12.78 19.37
C VAL A 29 -73.66 12.03 20.68
N ILE A 30 -74.06 10.77 20.62
CA ILE A 30 -74.24 9.90 21.77
C ILE A 30 -73.24 8.76 21.65
N ASP A 31 -72.39 8.62 22.66
CA ASP A 31 -71.54 7.44 22.82
C ASP A 31 -72.40 6.26 23.27
N ILE A 32 -72.33 5.18 22.49
CA ILE A 32 -73.04 3.91 22.68
C ILE A 32 -72.06 2.74 22.93
N SER A 33 -70.79 3.01 23.26
CA SER A 33 -69.77 2.00 23.54
C SER A 33 -70.09 1.11 24.75
N ASP A 34 -70.76 1.68 25.77
CA ASP A 34 -71.35 0.94 26.89
C ASP A 34 -72.89 1.06 26.85
N PRO A 35 -73.62 0.01 26.43
CA PRO A 35 -75.08 0.03 26.40
C PRO A 35 -75.75 0.28 27.75
N ALA A 36 -75.07 0.03 28.87
CA ALA A 36 -75.57 0.30 30.20
C ALA A 36 -75.41 1.78 30.61
N ASN A 37 -74.53 2.53 29.93
CA ASN A 37 -74.18 3.91 30.26
C ASN A 37 -74.02 4.78 29.01
N LEU A 38 -75.16 5.07 28.36
CA LEU A 38 -75.21 5.98 27.22
C LEU A 38 -74.92 7.42 27.65
N ALA A 39 -74.09 8.13 26.89
CA ALA A 39 -73.72 9.52 27.20
C ALA A 39 -73.79 10.42 25.96
N VAL A 40 -74.38 11.62 26.10
CA VAL A 40 -74.25 12.67 25.08
C VAL A 40 -72.84 13.25 25.17
N VAL A 41 -72.00 12.98 24.17
CA VAL A 41 -70.60 13.43 24.12
C VAL A 41 -70.41 14.73 23.35
N ALA A 42 -71.35 15.09 22.48
CA ALA A 42 -71.38 16.40 21.82
C ALA A 42 -72.81 16.84 21.47
N SER A 43 -73.00 18.14 21.35
CA SER A 43 -74.17 18.76 20.75
C SER A 43 -73.71 19.93 19.88
N LEU A 44 -74.21 19.99 18.65
CA LEU A 44 -73.89 21.01 17.67
C LEU A 44 -75.16 21.72 17.25
N ALA A 45 -75.24 23.04 17.50
CA ALA A 45 -76.33 23.86 17.00
C ALA A 45 -76.31 23.91 15.46
N LEU A 46 -77.42 23.52 14.84
CA LEU A 46 -77.62 23.55 13.40
C LEU A 46 -78.42 24.77 12.96
N GLY A 47 -79.25 25.33 13.84
CA GLY A 47 -79.84 26.67 13.71
C GLY A 47 -81.22 26.76 13.05
N ASP A 48 -81.73 25.72 12.38
CA ASP A 48 -83.12 25.69 11.92
C ASP A 48 -83.59 24.24 11.62
N LEU A 49 -84.56 23.75 12.40
CA LEU A 49 -85.41 22.58 12.18
C LEU A 49 -84.78 21.41 11.40
N PRO A 50 -83.75 20.74 11.94
CA PRO A 50 -83.15 19.61 11.26
C PRO A 50 -84.16 18.46 11.11
N ALA A 51 -84.28 17.94 9.89
CA ALA A 51 -85.28 16.95 9.51
C ALA A 51 -84.73 15.52 9.53
N ASP A 52 -83.49 15.33 9.06
CA ASP A 52 -82.86 14.01 9.01
C ASP A 52 -81.33 14.13 9.01
N VAL A 53 -80.65 13.04 9.37
CA VAL A 53 -79.19 12.92 9.32
C VAL A 53 -78.78 11.60 8.66
N ALA A 54 -77.82 11.67 7.74
CA ALA A 54 -77.13 10.51 7.20
C ALA A 54 -75.62 10.63 7.46
N ILE A 55 -74.93 9.50 7.63
CA ILE A 55 -73.47 9.47 7.83
C ILE A 55 -72.82 8.74 6.66
N SER A 56 -71.80 9.33 6.08
CA SER A 56 -70.93 8.67 5.11
C SER A 56 -69.47 9.03 5.39
N GLY A 57 -68.69 8.03 5.80
CA GLY A 57 -67.32 8.23 6.25
C GLY A 57 -67.23 9.20 7.42
N ASN A 58 -66.44 10.26 7.25
CA ASN A 58 -66.21 11.29 8.27
C ASN A 58 -67.19 12.46 8.18
N TYR A 59 -68.29 12.33 7.45
CA TYR A 59 -69.26 13.42 7.25
C TYR A 59 -70.67 13.02 7.67
N ALA A 60 -71.33 13.93 8.39
CA ALA A 60 -72.76 13.95 8.58
C ALA A 60 -73.43 14.88 7.57
N TYR A 61 -74.46 14.38 6.92
CA TYR A 61 -75.30 15.06 5.96
C TYR A 61 -76.63 15.31 6.64
N VAL A 62 -76.86 16.55 7.05
CA VAL A 62 -78.07 16.94 7.77
C VAL A 62 -78.92 17.80 6.87
N LEU A 63 -80.17 17.39 6.65
CA LEU A 63 -81.15 18.20 5.94
C LEU A 63 -81.89 19.07 6.95
N ASP A 64 -82.01 20.36 6.64
CA ASP A 64 -83.01 21.25 7.26
C ASP A 64 -84.12 21.56 6.25
N ASN A 65 -85.00 22.51 6.57
CA ASN A 65 -86.13 22.85 5.70
C ASN A 65 -85.71 23.34 4.30
N ASP A 66 -84.51 23.93 4.14
CA ASP A 66 -84.13 24.63 2.91
C ASP A 66 -82.73 24.27 2.38
N ARG A 67 -81.90 23.58 3.15
CA ARG A 67 -80.48 23.34 2.87
C ARG A 67 -80.00 21.97 3.34
N LEU A 68 -78.99 21.46 2.64
CA LEU A 68 -78.15 20.36 3.09
C LEU A 68 -76.92 20.94 3.81
N LYS A 69 -76.72 20.56 5.07
CA LYS A 69 -75.53 20.85 5.86
C LYS A 69 -74.61 19.63 5.86
N ILE A 70 -73.34 19.83 5.50
CA ILE A 70 -72.31 18.79 5.55
C ILE A 70 -71.37 19.11 6.70
N ILE A 71 -71.32 18.24 7.70
CA ILE A 71 -70.59 18.43 8.96
C ILE A 71 -69.49 17.37 9.03
N GLN A 72 -68.25 17.80 9.25
CA GLN A 72 -67.12 16.90 9.44
C GLN A 72 -67.09 16.36 10.88
N LEU A 73 -67.05 15.04 11.04
CA LEU A 73 -67.25 14.32 12.32
C LEU A 73 -65.94 13.97 13.03
N PHE A 74 -64.85 13.75 12.29
CA PHE A 74 -63.54 13.41 12.84
C PHE A 74 -62.42 14.07 12.01
N CYS A 75 -61.47 14.70 12.72
CA CYS A 75 -60.18 15.10 12.18
C CYS A 75 -59.08 14.60 13.12
N PRO A 76 -58.51 13.40 12.90
CA PRO A 76 -57.35 13.02 13.69
C PRO A 76 -56.08 13.72 13.22
N ASN A 77 -55.96 14.12 11.93
CA ASN A 77 -54.82 14.83 11.33
C ASN A 77 -55.04 15.06 9.82
N MET A 78 -55.91 16.00 9.40
CA MET A 78 -56.08 16.28 7.97
C MET A 78 -55.65 17.70 7.63
N VAL A 79 -54.69 17.79 6.71
CA VAL A 79 -54.37 19.01 5.95
C VAL A 79 -55.66 19.48 5.29
N THR A 80 -56.15 20.66 5.67
CA THR A 80 -57.34 21.24 5.05
C THR A 80 -56.96 21.87 3.72
N MET A 81 -57.70 21.57 2.66
CA MET A 81 -57.66 22.39 1.44
C MET A 81 -58.56 23.60 1.66
N ASP A 82 -58.07 24.79 1.31
CA ASP A 82 -58.91 25.97 1.18
C ASP A 82 -59.93 25.71 0.04
N PRO A 83 -61.24 25.68 0.34
CA PRO A 83 -62.27 25.38 -0.64
C PRO A 83 -62.44 26.48 -1.71
N VAL A 84 -61.78 27.63 -1.57
CA VAL A 84 -61.83 28.75 -2.51
C VAL A 84 -60.63 28.75 -3.46
N THR A 85 -59.45 28.35 -2.98
CA THR A 85 -58.18 28.43 -3.75
C THR A 85 -57.57 27.08 -4.11
N GLY A 86 -58.02 25.99 -3.49
CA GLY A 86 -57.45 24.65 -3.66
C GLY A 86 -56.04 24.50 -3.06
N GLU A 87 -55.53 25.51 -2.35
CA GLU A 87 -54.26 25.42 -1.66
C GLU A 87 -54.42 24.61 -0.36
N LEU A 88 -53.47 23.71 -0.13
CA LEU A 88 -53.34 22.98 1.13
C LEU A 88 -52.84 23.96 2.19
N THR A 89 -53.68 24.33 3.16
CA THR A 89 -53.19 25.00 4.37
C THR A 89 -52.70 23.92 5.31
N SER A 90 -51.41 23.59 5.25
CA SER A 90 -50.80 22.76 6.28
C SER A 90 -50.88 23.49 7.61
N GLN A 91 -51.68 22.98 8.56
CA GLN A 91 -51.36 23.17 9.96
C GLN A 91 -49.93 22.64 10.10
N ALA A 92 -48.98 23.49 10.52
CA ALA A 92 -47.56 23.16 10.52
C ALA A 92 -47.38 21.75 11.10
N ILE A 93 -47.09 20.78 10.23
CA ILE A 93 -46.45 19.57 10.68
C ILE A 93 -45.10 20.10 11.11
N THR A 94 -44.93 20.36 12.40
CA THR A 94 -43.61 20.52 12.97
C THR A 94 -43.00 19.13 12.90
N GLU A 95 -42.61 18.71 11.71
CA GLU A 95 -41.61 17.67 11.61
C GLU A 95 -40.39 18.29 12.27
N SER A 96 -40.01 17.71 13.40
CA SER A 96 -38.63 17.74 13.80
C SER A 96 -37.91 16.77 12.87
N ASP A 97 -37.98 17.01 11.55
CA ASP A 97 -36.86 16.58 10.73
C ASP A 97 -35.63 17.11 11.46
N PRO A 98 -34.55 16.34 11.53
CA PRO A 98 -33.30 16.96 11.86
C PRO A 98 -33.05 17.96 10.73
N GLN A 99 -33.53 19.21 10.88
CA GLN A 99 -33.02 20.34 10.15
C GLN A 99 -31.52 20.15 10.19
N VAL A 100 -30.86 20.20 9.03
CA VAL A 100 -29.40 20.05 8.88
C VAL A 100 -28.57 21.02 9.76
N GLY A 101 -29.20 21.79 10.64
CA GLY A 101 -28.64 22.68 11.64
C GLY A 101 -28.24 21.97 12.92
N ALA A 102 -27.17 21.18 12.86
CA ALA A 102 -26.30 20.88 14.00
C ALA A 102 -25.06 20.08 13.52
N ASN A 103 -23.77 20.45 13.68
CA ASN A 103 -23.09 21.42 14.55
C ASN A 103 -21.64 21.61 14.04
N THR A 104 -21.05 22.77 14.36
CA THR A 104 -19.69 23.24 14.00
C THR A 104 -19.45 23.43 12.50
N THR A 105 -19.06 24.63 12.09
CA THR A 105 -18.65 24.95 10.72
C THR A 105 -17.56 23.97 10.26
N ASP A 106 -17.57 23.62 8.97
CA ASP A 106 -16.56 22.77 8.32
C ASP A 106 -16.50 21.31 8.82
N ARG A 107 -17.59 20.80 9.41
CA ARG A 107 -17.74 19.38 9.77
C ARG A 107 -18.89 18.74 9.01
N VAL A 108 -18.67 17.49 8.58
CA VAL A 108 -19.74 16.65 8.04
C VAL A 108 -20.63 16.19 9.21
N PRO A 109 -21.94 16.50 9.22
CA PRO A 109 -22.84 16.04 10.28
C PRO A 109 -22.96 14.51 10.30
N LYS A 110 -23.17 13.93 11.49
CA LYS A 110 -23.56 12.52 11.66
C LYS A 110 -24.85 12.44 12.48
N TRP A 111 -25.72 11.50 12.13
CA TRP A 111 -26.81 11.06 13.01
C TRP A 111 -26.25 10.09 14.04
N ASP A 112 -26.50 10.33 15.32
CA ASP A 112 -26.00 9.46 16.41
C ASP A 112 -27.05 8.47 16.94
N GLY A 113 -28.25 8.45 16.37
CA GLY A 113 -29.39 7.66 16.84
C GLY A 113 -30.48 8.52 17.49
N SER A 114 -30.18 9.73 17.95
CA SER A 114 -31.14 10.63 18.61
C SER A 114 -31.14 12.05 18.04
N ALA A 115 -29.99 12.54 17.56
CA ALA A 115 -29.85 13.88 17.00
C ALA A 115 -28.78 13.94 15.89
N LEU A 116 -28.77 15.03 15.12
CA LEU A 116 -27.60 15.40 14.34
C LEU A 116 -26.52 15.96 15.27
N VAL A 117 -25.31 15.44 15.12
CA VAL A 117 -24.13 15.87 15.86
C VAL A 117 -22.95 16.06 14.90
N SER A 118 -21.89 16.75 15.33
CA SER A 118 -20.69 16.88 14.51
C SER A 118 -20.02 15.52 14.28
N GLY A 119 -19.75 15.19 13.02
CA GLY A 119 -18.94 14.04 12.66
C GLY A 119 -17.45 14.26 12.94
N THR A 120 -16.67 13.19 12.75
CA THR A 120 -15.20 13.22 12.86
C THR A 120 -14.52 13.69 11.57
N ILE A 121 -15.29 13.82 10.48
CA ILE A 121 -14.80 14.26 9.17
C ILE A 121 -14.86 15.79 9.09
N ALA A 122 -13.72 16.43 8.85
CA ALA A 122 -13.61 17.83 8.45
C ALA A 122 -13.78 17.96 6.94
N ASP A 123 -14.54 18.96 6.52
CA ASP A 123 -14.51 19.51 5.16
C ASP A 123 -14.18 20.99 5.27
N VAL A 124 -12.87 21.29 5.31
CA VAL A 124 -12.35 22.64 5.58
C VAL A 124 -11.62 23.11 4.34
N ALA A 125 -12.12 24.19 3.72
CA ALA A 125 -11.50 24.81 2.54
C ALA A 125 -11.19 23.82 1.39
N GLY A 126 -12.10 22.87 1.12
CA GLY A 126 -11.96 21.89 0.05
C GLY A 126 -11.00 20.74 0.36
N LYS A 127 -10.78 20.44 1.65
CA LYS A 127 -9.91 19.37 2.14
C LYS A 127 -10.66 18.49 3.12
N VAL A 128 -10.44 17.19 3.02
CA VAL A 128 -11.02 16.19 3.91
C VAL A 128 -10.04 15.86 5.02
N GLY A 129 -10.42 16.14 6.26
CA GLY A 129 -9.68 15.75 7.46
C GLY A 129 -10.37 14.60 8.18
N ILE A 130 -9.67 13.50 8.45
CA ILE A 130 -10.15 12.40 9.30
C ILE A 130 -9.32 12.42 10.58
N GLY A 131 -9.98 12.65 11.72
CA GLY A 131 -9.31 12.77 13.02
C GLY A 131 -8.73 14.16 13.31
N THR A 132 -8.49 14.99 12.29
CA THR A 132 -8.00 16.37 12.42
C THR A 132 -9.09 17.43 12.12
N THR A 133 -9.01 18.60 12.77
CA THR A 133 -9.83 19.80 12.48
C THR A 133 -9.20 20.73 11.45
N ALA A 134 -7.91 20.59 11.17
CA ALA A 134 -7.14 21.55 10.37
C ALA A 134 -6.33 20.83 9.28
N PRO A 135 -7.00 20.16 8.32
CA PRO A 135 -6.32 19.41 7.28
C PRO A 135 -5.38 20.30 6.46
N VAL A 136 -4.11 19.93 6.36
CA VAL A 136 -3.13 20.67 5.55
C VAL A 136 -3.06 20.15 4.11
N SER A 137 -3.36 18.86 3.93
CA SER A 137 -3.43 18.17 2.63
C SER A 137 -4.87 17.97 2.16
N LYS A 138 -5.09 17.67 0.87
CA LYS A 138 -6.43 17.39 0.33
C LYS A 138 -7.15 16.26 1.07
N LEU A 139 -6.39 15.23 1.44
CA LEU A 139 -6.79 14.21 2.39
C LEU A 139 -5.74 14.22 3.50
N ASP A 140 -6.18 14.45 4.73
CA ASP A 140 -5.33 14.44 5.92
C ASP A 140 -5.93 13.45 6.92
N VAL A 141 -5.16 12.41 7.27
CA VAL A 141 -5.61 11.33 8.14
C VAL A 141 -4.68 11.30 9.35
N GLU A 142 -5.23 11.66 10.50
CA GLU A 142 -4.54 11.53 11.78
C GLU A 142 -4.76 10.11 12.33
N GLY A 143 -3.68 9.41 12.66
CA GLY A 143 -3.71 8.03 13.14
C GLY A 143 -3.44 6.99 12.04
N GLY A 144 -4.10 5.83 12.13
CA GLY A 144 -3.84 4.67 11.28
C GLY A 144 -4.71 4.64 10.00
N LEU A 145 -4.12 4.32 8.85
CA LEU A 145 -4.80 4.14 7.57
C LEU A 145 -4.82 2.65 7.17
N ALA A 146 -6.00 2.06 7.02
CA ALA A 146 -6.16 0.70 6.47
C ALA A 146 -6.83 0.76 5.08
N VAL A 147 -6.18 0.19 4.07
CA VAL A 147 -6.68 0.15 2.69
C VAL A 147 -6.77 -1.30 2.21
N GLY A 148 -7.95 -1.70 1.72
CA GLY A 148 -8.22 -3.06 1.24
C GLY A 148 -9.43 -3.68 1.91
N ALA A 149 -10.16 -4.53 1.18
CA ALA A 149 -11.39 -5.14 1.66
C ALA A 149 -11.16 -6.10 2.84
N ALA A 150 -10.01 -6.79 2.86
CA ALA A 150 -9.70 -7.72 3.95
C ALA A 150 -9.07 -7.03 5.17
N TYR A 151 -8.57 -5.79 5.04
CA TYR A 151 -7.94 -5.03 6.13
C TYR A 151 -8.88 -4.02 6.77
N SER A 152 -9.69 -3.32 5.96
CA SER A 152 -10.63 -2.33 6.46
C SER A 152 -11.70 -2.98 7.34
N GLY A 153 -11.83 -2.51 8.59
CA GLY A 153 -12.82 -3.00 9.57
C GLY A 153 -12.42 -4.27 10.33
N THR A 154 -11.28 -4.89 10.00
CA THR A 154 -10.83 -6.16 10.62
C THR A 154 -9.44 -6.05 11.24
N SER A 155 -8.54 -5.29 10.62
CA SER A 155 -7.14 -5.15 11.04
C SER A 155 -6.85 -3.70 11.37
N ALA A 156 -6.46 -3.42 12.62
CA ALA A 156 -6.02 -2.10 13.00
C ALA A 156 -4.68 -1.77 12.34
N ALA A 157 -4.62 -0.66 11.60
CA ALA A 157 -3.35 -0.14 11.12
C ALA A 157 -2.45 0.27 12.31
N PRO A 158 -1.11 0.19 12.17
CA PRO A 158 -0.19 0.71 13.17
C PRO A 158 -0.48 2.19 13.50
N ALA A 159 -0.16 2.59 14.73
CA ALA A 159 -0.30 3.99 15.15
C ALA A 159 0.48 4.92 14.22
N ASN A 160 -0.20 5.93 13.66
CA ASN A 160 0.36 6.87 12.67
C ASN A 160 1.00 6.18 11.45
N GLY A 161 0.52 4.98 11.10
CA GLY A 161 1.01 4.18 9.98
C GLY A 161 -0.08 3.80 9.00
N ALA A 162 0.32 3.11 7.93
CA ALA A 162 -0.59 2.61 6.92
C ALA A 162 -0.38 1.11 6.67
N ILE A 163 -1.48 0.37 6.52
CA ILE A 163 -1.49 -0.98 5.94
C ILE A 163 -2.29 -0.95 4.64
N ILE A 164 -1.73 -1.54 3.60
CA ILE A 164 -2.32 -1.56 2.26
C ILE A 164 -2.29 -3.00 1.75
N GLU A 165 -3.46 -3.57 1.51
CA GLU A 165 -3.62 -4.95 1.06
C GLU A 165 -3.11 -5.14 -0.39
N GLY A 166 -3.39 -4.16 -1.24
CA GLY A 166 -3.03 -4.15 -2.65
C GLY A 166 -1.56 -3.78 -2.94
N ASN A 167 -1.29 -3.47 -4.21
CA ASN A 167 0.01 -2.92 -4.63
C ASN A 167 0.02 -1.40 -4.47
N VAL A 168 1.13 -0.85 -3.99
CA VAL A 168 1.37 0.60 -3.85
C VAL A 168 2.24 1.07 -4.99
N GLY A 169 1.68 1.87 -5.89
CA GLY A 169 2.41 2.56 -6.96
C GLY A 169 2.81 3.97 -6.53
N ILE A 170 4.08 4.33 -6.70
CA ILE A 170 4.57 5.71 -6.55
C ILE A 170 5.16 6.15 -7.89
N GLY A 171 4.49 7.09 -8.57
CA GLY A 171 4.90 7.53 -9.91
C GLY A 171 4.57 6.54 -11.04
N THR A 172 3.81 5.48 -10.75
CA THR A 172 3.31 4.48 -11.71
C THR A 172 1.82 4.23 -11.50
N THR A 173 1.08 3.97 -12.58
CA THR A 173 -0.35 3.61 -12.55
C THR A 173 -0.58 2.10 -12.63
N ALA A 174 0.45 1.32 -12.93
CA ALA A 174 0.37 -0.12 -13.09
C ALA A 174 1.47 -0.79 -12.24
N PRO A 175 1.36 -0.78 -10.90
CA PRO A 175 2.36 -1.38 -10.03
C PRO A 175 2.37 -2.91 -10.19
N GLU A 176 3.51 -3.48 -10.60
CA GLU A 176 3.67 -4.91 -10.84
C GLU A 176 4.02 -5.70 -9.56
N HIS A 177 4.45 -4.99 -8.52
CA HIS A 177 4.85 -5.54 -7.23
C HIS A 177 4.19 -4.77 -6.07
N LYS A 178 4.26 -5.33 -4.85
CA LYS A 178 3.61 -4.76 -3.65
C LYS A 178 4.00 -3.30 -3.38
N LEU A 179 5.25 -2.96 -3.64
CA LEU A 179 5.71 -1.57 -3.72
C LEU A 179 6.44 -1.42 -5.05
N ASP A 180 5.92 -0.54 -5.90
CA ASP A 180 6.49 -0.24 -7.21
C ASP A 180 6.69 1.27 -7.32
N VAL A 181 7.92 1.70 -7.56
CA VAL A 181 8.32 3.10 -7.55
C VAL A 181 9.02 3.42 -8.86
N ASN A 182 8.36 4.23 -9.71
CA ASN A 182 8.97 4.82 -10.88
C ASN A 182 9.71 6.11 -10.47
N GLY A 183 10.89 5.94 -9.87
CA GLY A 183 11.69 7.04 -9.32
C GLY A 183 12.79 6.58 -8.36
N ILE A 184 13.42 7.54 -7.67
CA ILE A 184 14.46 7.27 -6.66
C ILE A 184 13.83 7.04 -5.29
N VAL A 185 14.18 5.94 -4.64
CA VAL A 185 13.85 5.67 -3.24
C VAL A 185 15.04 6.03 -2.34
N ARG A 186 14.82 6.92 -1.35
CA ARG A 186 15.84 7.30 -0.36
C ARG A 186 15.61 6.58 0.96
N ILE A 187 16.61 5.81 1.39
CA ILE A 187 16.64 5.13 2.69
C ILE A 187 17.78 5.73 3.49
N LYS A 188 17.49 6.30 4.68
CA LYS A 188 18.51 6.99 5.50
C LYS A 188 19.35 6.02 6.35
N ASP A 189 18.76 4.90 6.74
CA ASP A 189 19.40 3.86 7.53
C ASP A 189 19.72 2.64 6.65
N HIS A 190 19.07 1.50 6.89
CA HIS A 190 19.37 0.23 6.22
C HIS A 190 18.20 -0.27 5.37
N LEU A 191 18.50 -0.83 4.19
CA LEU A 191 17.58 -1.68 3.44
C LEU A 191 17.81 -3.14 3.86
N THR A 192 16.83 -3.77 4.50
CA THR A 192 16.93 -5.14 5.00
C THR A 192 16.04 -6.08 4.20
N PHE A 193 16.58 -7.23 3.80
CA PHE A 193 15.82 -8.31 3.18
C PHE A 193 15.71 -9.47 4.18
N ASN A 194 14.56 -9.60 4.84
CA ASN A 194 14.32 -10.61 5.88
C ASN A 194 13.62 -11.86 5.34
N SER A 195 14.17 -12.41 4.25
CA SER A 195 13.79 -13.70 3.69
C SER A 195 15.03 -14.57 3.64
N ALA A 196 14.86 -15.90 3.77
CA ALA A 196 15.98 -16.85 3.66
C ALA A 196 16.80 -16.65 2.37
N ASN A 197 16.16 -16.16 1.30
CA ASN A 197 16.76 -15.90 -0.01
C ASN A 197 16.43 -14.49 -0.52
N GLY A 198 16.64 -13.44 0.29
CA GLY A 198 16.47 -12.06 -0.18
C GLY A 198 17.34 -11.74 -1.41
N VAL A 199 16.72 -11.30 -2.50
CA VAL A 199 17.41 -10.98 -3.77
C VAL A 199 17.20 -9.52 -4.17
N VAL A 200 18.20 -8.94 -4.82
CA VAL A 200 18.11 -7.63 -5.49
C VAL A 200 18.14 -7.87 -6.98
N ASN A 201 17.01 -7.63 -7.65
CA ASN A 201 16.91 -7.72 -9.11
C ASN A 201 17.09 -6.34 -9.73
N TRP A 202 17.83 -6.25 -10.83
CA TRP A 202 17.94 -5.06 -11.65
C TRP A 202 17.48 -5.37 -13.07
N GLY A 203 16.99 -4.34 -13.79
CA GLY A 203 16.41 -4.50 -15.12
C GLY A 203 17.39 -5.06 -16.16
N PRO A 204 16.87 -5.55 -17.31
CA PRO A 204 17.60 -6.38 -18.29
C PRO A 204 18.80 -5.72 -18.97
N SER A 205 19.01 -4.41 -18.79
CA SER A 205 20.14 -3.67 -19.36
C SER A 205 20.82 -2.74 -18.35
N GLY A 206 20.48 -2.86 -17.06
CA GLY A 206 20.99 -2.00 -16.00
C GLY A 206 22.29 -2.52 -15.39
N THR A 207 23.09 -1.59 -14.85
CA THR A 207 24.21 -1.88 -13.95
C THR A 207 23.76 -1.58 -12.52
N LEU A 208 24.02 -2.50 -11.58
CA LEU A 208 23.86 -2.21 -10.16
C LEU A 208 25.07 -1.42 -9.66
N HIS A 209 24.85 -0.15 -9.32
CA HIS A 209 25.88 0.75 -8.85
C HIS A 209 25.84 0.91 -7.33
N PHE A 210 27.00 0.79 -6.68
CA PHE A 210 27.22 1.19 -5.29
C PHE A 210 28.01 2.49 -5.29
N ARG A 211 27.35 3.57 -4.91
CA ARG A 211 27.89 4.92 -5.01
C ARG A 211 28.15 5.54 -3.64
N THR A 212 29.16 6.38 -3.56
CA THR A 212 29.38 7.26 -2.40
C THR A 212 29.45 8.71 -2.85
N LEU A 213 29.22 9.63 -1.92
CA LEU A 213 29.51 11.04 -2.16
C LEU A 213 31.03 11.26 -2.31
N ASN A 214 31.39 12.32 -3.04
CA ASN A 214 32.79 12.71 -3.28
C ASN A 214 33.51 13.17 -2.00
N ALA A 215 32.75 13.70 -1.03
CA ALA A 215 33.20 14.03 0.32
C ALA A 215 31.99 14.08 1.27
N VAL A 216 32.23 13.95 2.58
CA VAL A 216 31.19 14.17 3.60
C VAL A 216 30.69 15.62 3.46
N GLY A 217 29.42 15.80 3.14
CA GLY A 217 28.75 17.12 3.12
C GLY A 217 28.52 17.77 1.75
N ASN A 218 29.00 17.20 0.63
CA ASN A 218 28.62 17.68 -0.71
C ASN A 218 27.69 16.69 -1.41
N ASN A 219 26.39 16.98 -1.40
CA ASN A 219 25.30 16.07 -1.83
C ASN A 219 25.04 16.04 -3.35
N THR A 220 25.88 16.64 -4.18
CA THR A 220 25.58 16.82 -5.61
C THR A 220 26.42 15.95 -6.55
N GLY A 221 27.44 15.25 -6.03
CA GLY A 221 28.31 14.38 -6.82
C GLY A 221 28.45 12.99 -6.22
N PHE A 222 27.91 11.98 -6.92
CA PHE A 222 28.11 10.57 -6.61
C PHE A 222 29.24 9.99 -7.44
N ASN A 223 30.09 9.17 -6.82
CA ASN A 223 31.06 8.34 -7.54
C ASN A 223 30.67 6.89 -7.41
N ASP A 224 30.78 6.16 -8.51
CA ASP A 224 30.70 4.71 -8.50
C ASP A 224 31.94 4.13 -7.81
N ARG A 225 31.69 3.34 -6.75
CA ARG A 225 32.74 2.61 -6.03
C ARG A 225 32.76 1.14 -6.44
N MET A 226 31.59 0.59 -6.72
CA MET A 226 31.43 -0.77 -7.25
C MET A 226 30.27 -0.80 -8.24
N ALA A 227 30.41 -1.60 -9.29
CA ALA A 227 29.42 -1.82 -10.31
C ALA A 227 29.25 -3.32 -10.57
N ILE A 228 28.02 -3.80 -10.73
CA ILE A 228 27.72 -5.12 -11.27
C ILE A 228 26.95 -4.92 -12.57
N THR A 229 27.58 -5.28 -13.68
CA THR A 229 27.01 -5.09 -15.02
C THR A 229 25.94 -6.15 -15.33
N ALA A 230 25.16 -5.92 -16.40
CA ALA A 230 24.18 -6.89 -16.89
C ALA A 230 24.80 -8.24 -17.32
N SER A 231 26.09 -8.29 -17.66
CA SER A 231 26.81 -9.55 -17.95
C SER A 231 27.30 -10.29 -16.69
N GLY A 232 27.01 -9.74 -15.50
CA GLY A 232 27.41 -10.28 -14.21
C GLY A 232 28.87 -9.99 -13.84
N ASN A 233 29.57 -9.12 -14.58
CA ASN A 233 30.93 -8.71 -14.24
C ASN A 233 30.91 -7.67 -13.12
N VAL A 234 31.79 -7.83 -12.13
CA VAL A 234 31.92 -6.94 -10.97
C VAL A 234 33.14 -6.03 -11.15
N GLY A 235 32.93 -4.73 -11.09
CA GLY A 235 33.98 -3.72 -11.06
C GLY A 235 34.08 -3.09 -9.68
N ILE A 236 35.29 -2.90 -9.14
CA ILE A 236 35.57 -2.09 -7.95
C ILE A 236 36.53 -0.98 -8.37
N GLY A 237 36.11 0.28 -8.23
CA GLY A 237 36.83 1.44 -8.77
C GLY A 237 36.71 1.64 -10.29
N VAL A 238 35.99 0.74 -10.98
CA VAL A 238 35.73 0.77 -12.43
C VAL A 238 34.28 0.38 -12.69
N VAL A 239 33.62 1.01 -13.67
CA VAL A 239 32.18 0.82 -13.97
C VAL A 239 31.89 -0.04 -15.20
N THR A 240 32.90 -0.30 -16.02
CA THR A 240 32.82 -1.12 -17.23
C THR A 240 33.88 -2.23 -17.21
N PRO A 241 33.80 -3.19 -16.26
CA PRO A 241 34.74 -4.31 -16.19
C PRO A 241 34.64 -5.22 -17.43
N ASP A 242 35.77 -5.46 -18.10
CA ASP A 242 35.91 -6.36 -19.24
C ASP A 242 36.09 -7.84 -18.83
N GLU A 243 36.44 -8.08 -17.57
CA GLU A 243 36.55 -9.42 -16.97
C GLU A 243 35.55 -9.63 -15.82
N LYS A 244 35.42 -10.86 -15.32
CA LYS A 244 34.43 -11.22 -14.27
C LYS A 244 34.57 -10.40 -12.98
N LEU A 245 35.80 -10.09 -12.57
CA LEU A 245 36.09 -9.22 -11.44
C LEU A 245 37.28 -8.32 -11.80
N VAL A 246 37.05 -7.01 -11.89
CA VAL A 246 38.09 -6.01 -12.13
C VAL A 246 38.18 -5.08 -10.93
N VAL A 247 39.39 -4.83 -10.45
CA VAL A 247 39.66 -3.87 -9.36
C VAL A 247 40.70 -2.87 -9.83
N GLU A 248 40.32 -1.61 -9.94
CA GLU A 248 41.18 -0.51 -10.37
C GLU A 248 41.46 0.49 -9.23
N GLY A 249 42.57 1.23 -9.33
CA GLY A 249 42.88 2.32 -8.41
C GLY A 249 43.31 1.90 -7.00
N GLY A 250 43.74 0.65 -6.79
CA GLY A 250 44.20 0.18 -5.47
C GLY A 250 44.74 -1.26 -5.44
N ARG A 251 45.09 -1.74 -4.25
CA ARG A 251 45.47 -3.14 -3.98
C ARG A 251 44.30 -3.89 -3.35
N ILE A 252 44.13 -5.17 -3.70
CA ILE A 252 43.18 -6.07 -3.01
C ILE A 252 43.88 -6.66 -1.77
N LYS A 253 43.33 -6.42 -0.58
CA LYS A 253 43.82 -7.04 0.66
C LYS A 253 43.01 -8.29 0.97
N THR A 254 43.65 -9.46 0.96
CA THR A 254 43.06 -10.74 1.33
C THR A 254 43.51 -11.13 2.74
N SER A 255 42.69 -10.80 3.75
CA SER A 255 42.87 -11.12 5.19
C SER A 255 44.16 -10.62 5.89
N VAL A 256 44.30 -10.93 7.18
CA VAL A 256 45.46 -10.61 8.02
C VAL A 256 46.59 -11.59 7.72
N GLY A 257 47.63 -11.08 7.03
CA GLY A 257 48.87 -11.81 6.80
C GLY A 257 48.81 -12.77 5.61
N TYR A 258 49.56 -12.42 4.57
CA TYR A 258 49.99 -13.27 3.45
C TYR A 258 49.00 -13.53 2.30
N THR A 259 49.45 -13.10 1.10
CA THR A 259 49.13 -13.58 -0.25
C THR A 259 47.69 -13.44 -0.75
N CYS A 260 47.53 -12.65 -1.80
CA CYS A 260 46.54 -12.99 -2.82
C CYS A 260 46.99 -14.32 -3.47
N LYS A 261 46.14 -15.34 -3.49
CA LYS A 261 46.21 -16.34 -4.56
C LYS A 261 45.67 -15.65 -5.82
N ALA A 262 46.51 -14.82 -6.45
CA ALA A 262 46.21 -14.31 -7.78
C ALA A 262 46.48 -15.45 -8.78
N GLY A 263 45.48 -16.29 -9.01
CA GLY A 263 45.50 -17.20 -10.16
C GLY A 263 45.32 -16.35 -11.42
N ILE A 264 46.42 -15.99 -12.08
CA ILE A 264 46.36 -15.41 -13.43
C ILE A 264 46.02 -16.57 -14.36
N ASN A 265 44.76 -16.74 -14.70
CA ASN A 265 44.31 -17.72 -15.68
C ASN A 265 44.44 -17.08 -17.06
N GLY A 266 45.67 -16.97 -17.57
CA GLY A 266 45.85 -16.70 -19.00
C GLY A 266 45.19 -17.84 -19.77
N GLY A 267 44.41 -17.53 -20.81
CA GLY A 267 43.53 -18.45 -21.57
C GLY A 267 44.17 -19.70 -22.21
N TYR A 268 45.39 -20.07 -21.81
CA TYR A 268 46.15 -21.25 -22.22
C TYR A 268 46.71 -22.04 -21.03
N GLY A 269 45.94 -22.22 -19.95
CA GLY A 269 46.20 -23.26 -18.93
C GLY A 269 47.46 -23.09 -18.06
N ASN A 270 47.98 -21.88 -17.91
CA ASN A 270 49.17 -21.61 -17.11
C ASN A 270 48.81 -20.84 -15.83
N ALA A 271 48.10 -21.48 -14.89
CA ALA A 271 47.94 -20.90 -13.57
C ALA A 271 49.29 -20.93 -12.83
N PHE A 272 49.89 -19.76 -12.62
CA PHE A 272 51.02 -19.60 -11.72
C PHE A 272 50.50 -19.24 -10.32
N ASN A 273 50.88 -20.04 -9.33
CA ASN A 273 50.70 -19.72 -7.92
C ASN A 273 51.87 -18.86 -7.46
N PHE A 274 51.59 -17.65 -6.99
CA PHE A 274 52.58 -16.77 -6.38
C PHE A 274 52.50 -16.92 -4.86
N PHE A 275 53.59 -17.36 -4.23
CA PHE A 275 53.71 -17.47 -2.77
C PHE A 275 54.45 -16.24 -2.25
N TRP A 276 53.93 -15.61 -1.20
CA TRP A 276 54.53 -14.43 -0.58
C TRP A 276 54.67 -14.64 0.92
N THR A 277 55.79 -14.16 1.49
CA THR A 277 55.92 -13.91 2.93
C THR A 277 56.15 -12.41 3.15
N GLY A 278 55.24 -11.76 3.87
CA GLY A 278 55.29 -10.35 4.20
C GLY A 278 55.10 -9.53 2.93
N ALA A 279 56.07 -8.66 2.64
CA ALA A 279 56.10 -7.82 1.44
C ALA A 279 56.87 -8.45 0.27
N SER A 280 57.39 -9.68 0.40
CA SER A 280 58.31 -10.28 -0.57
C SER A 280 57.74 -11.51 -1.24
N LEU A 281 57.91 -11.60 -2.57
CA LEU A 281 57.56 -12.77 -3.37
C LEU A 281 58.58 -13.88 -3.08
N GLN A 282 58.08 -15.00 -2.59
CA GLN A 282 58.88 -16.13 -2.15
C GLN A 282 58.98 -17.23 -3.22
N GLY A 283 58.03 -17.28 -4.15
CA GLY A 283 58.09 -18.25 -5.23
C GLY A 283 56.93 -18.15 -6.21
N VAL A 284 57.16 -18.70 -7.40
CA VAL A 284 56.14 -18.88 -8.44
C VAL A 284 56.12 -20.37 -8.79
N ASP A 285 54.99 -21.05 -8.59
CA ASP A 285 54.81 -22.44 -9.01
C ASP A 285 53.80 -22.53 -10.15
N ARG A 286 54.12 -23.32 -11.17
CA ARG A 286 53.23 -23.55 -12.31
C ARG A 286 52.40 -24.77 -11.97
N GLN A 287 51.07 -24.69 -11.98
CA GLN A 287 50.21 -25.87 -11.88
C GLN A 287 50.42 -26.77 -13.12
N ARG A 288 51.46 -27.61 -13.12
CA ARG A 288 51.56 -28.78 -13.99
C ARG A 288 51.62 -30.00 -13.10
N GLU A 289 50.67 -30.89 -13.34
CA GLU A 289 50.47 -32.14 -12.62
C GLU A 289 51.78 -32.92 -12.49
N ARG A 290 52.05 -33.36 -11.25
CA ARG A 290 53.09 -34.30 -10.83
C ARG A 290 54.52 -33.96 -11.25
N GLY A 291 55.17 -33.23 -10.34
CA GLY A 291 56.53 -33.56 -9.92
C GLY A 291 57.62 -32.72 -10.55
N HIS A 292 57.78 -31.46 -10.12
CA HIS A 292 59.09 -30.80 -10.16
C HIS A 292 59.27 -29.86 -8.96
N ARG A 293 60.52 -29.82 -8.48
CA ARG A 293 60.98 -29.14 -7.28
C ARG A 293 60.92 -27.62 -7.46
N ALA A 294 60.50 -26.91 -6.42
CA ALA A 294 60.54 -25.45 -6.34
C ALA A 294 61.94 -24.92 -6.71
N ILE A 295 61.99 -23.95 -7.62
CA ILE A 295 63.22 -23.23 -7.95
C ILE A 295 63.54 -22.30 -6.77
N HIS A 296 64.55 -22.68 -5.98
CA HIS A 296 65.01 -21.90 -4.84
C HIS A 296 66.00 -20.82 -5.33
N LEU A 297 65.55 -19.57 -5.42
CA LEU A 297 66.43 -18.43 -5.71
C LEU A 297 67.21 -18.10 -4.43
N ARG A 298 68.50 -18.43 -4.38
CA ARG A 298 69.39 -17.99 -3.27
C ARG A 298 69.76 -16.52 -3.48
N PRO A 299 69.77 -15.68 -2.42
CA PRO A 299 70.31 -14.33 -2.53
C PRO A 299 71.83 -14.40 -2.65
N GLN A 300 72.38 -13.78 -3.68
CA GLN A 300 73.82 -13.55 -3.81
C GLN A 300 74.20 -12.41 -2.85
N ALA A 301 74.99 -12.71 -1.82
CA ALA A 301 75.68 -11.69 -1.03
C ALA A 301 77.09 -11.51 -1.59
N GLU A 302 77.39 -10.29 -2.03
CA GLU A 302 78.72 -9.80 -2.38
C GLU A 302 79.59 -9.65 -1.12
N GLY A 303 80.90 -9.93 -1.21
CA GLY A 303 81.89 -9.38 -0.26
C GLY A 303 83.02 -10.29 0.23
N ALA A 304 84.12 -10.32 -0.54
CA ALA A 304 85.53 -10.34 -0.14
C ALA A 304 86.09 -11.31 0.95
N HIS A 305 86.98 -12.22 0.53
CA HIS A 305 88.30 -12.40 1.16
C HIS A 305 89.34 -12.94 0.16
N GLN A 306 90.54 -12.34 0.20
CA GLN A 306 91.66 -12.41 -0.75
C GLN A 306 92.60 -13.65 -0.57
N PRO A 307 93.60 -13.87 -1.47
CA PRO A 307 94.12 -15.19 -1.85
C PRO A 307 95.45 -15.58 -1.19
N HIS A 308 95.78 -16.88 -1.17
CA HIS A 308 97.15 -17.36 -0.97
C HIS A 308 97.57 -18.43 -1.98
N HIS A 309 98.72 -18.15 -2.61
CA HIS A 309 99.57 -18.98 -3.44
C HIS A 309 100.11 -20.22 -2.70
N HIS A 310 100.24 -21.35 -3.40
CA HIS A 310 101.45 -22.20 -3.51
C HIS A 310 101.10 -23.43 -4.38
N GLN A 311 101.52 -23.48 -5.64
CA GLN A 311 102.81 -23.93 -6.18
C GLN A 311 102.66 -25.27 -6.93
N ARG A 312 103.17 -25.22 -8.17
CA ARG A 312 103.23 -26.23 -9.22
C ARG A 312 103.82 -27.56 -8.77
N HIS A 313 103.39 -28.67 -9.40
CA HIS A 313 104.27 -29.62 -10.11
C HIS A 313 103.44 -30.64 -10.93
N ARG A 314 103.55 -30.59 -12.27
CA ARG A 314 103.59 -31.76 -13.19
C ARG A 314 105.09 -31.93 -13.58
N PRO A 315 105.56 -32.90 -14.42
CA PRO A 315 104.90 -33.97 -15.21
C PRO A 315 105.66 -35.33 -15.25
N ARG A 316 105.16 -36.33 -16.00
CA ARG A 316 105.86 -37.17 -17.04
C ARG A 316 105.12 -38.50 -17.29
N GLU A 317 104.58 -38.73 -18.49
CA GLU A 317 105.12 -39.50 -19.67
C GLU A 317 104.54 -40.93 -19.72
N ALA A 318 103.67 -41.19 -20.72
CA ALA A 318 103.87 -42.09 -21.89
C ALA A 318 103.53 -43.57 -21.57
N VAL A 319 102.68 -44.26 -22.35
CA VAL A 319 103.07 -45.15 -23.46
C VAL A 319 101.83 -45.56 -24.30
N GLU A 320 102.01 -45.67 -25.62
CA GLU A 320 101.10 -46.13 -26.70
C GLU A 320 100.67 -47.62 -26.58
N THR A 321 99.53 -48.07 -27.14
CA THR A 321 99.37 -48.64 -28.52
C THR A 321 97.90 -49.11 -28.64
N ARG A 322 97.07 -48.67 -29.60
CA ARG A 322 96.86 -49.06 -31.03
C ARG A 322 96.25 -50.47 -31.24
N ASP A 323 95.01 -50.52 -31.77
CA ASP A 323 94.43 -51.46 -32.76
C ASP A 323 92.97 -51.01 -33.07
N LEU A 324 92.59 -50.49 -34.26
CA LEU A 324 92.22 -51.16 -35.53
C LEU A 324 91.06 -52.19 -35.34
N GLN A 325 89.86 -52.12 -35.94
CA GLN A 325 89.44 -51.85 -37.32
C GLN A 325 87.91 -51.54 -37.40
N LEU A 326 87.49 -50.68 -38.34
CA LEU A 326 86.12 -50.58 -38.88
C LEU A 326 86.05 -51.37 -40.21
N PRO A 327 84.93 -52.02 -40.57
CA PRO A 327 84.73 -52.52 -41.93
C PRO A 327 83.84 -51.60 -42.78
N GLU A 328 84.32 -51.35 -44.00
CA GLU A 328 83.65 -50.64 -45.09
C GLU A 328 82.86 -51.60 -45.99
N ASP A 329 81.74 -51.06 -46.50
CA ASP A 329 81.18 -51.16 -47.85
C ASP A 329 80.55 -52.48 -48.38
N ARG A 330 79.27 -52.38 -48.74
CA ARG A 330 78.58 -53.25 -49.71
C ARG A 330 77.93 -52.37 -50.77
N ARG A 331 78.44 -52.45 -52.00
CA ARG A 331 77.82 -51.91 -53.22
C ARG A 331 77.04 -53.00 -53.97
N GLN A 332 76.21 -52.48 -54.89
CA GLN A 332 75.62 -53.07 -56.11
C GLN A 332 74.21 -53.65 -55.91
N HIS A 333 73.22 -53.49 -56.80
CA HIS A 333 73.09 -52.73 -58.05
C HIS A 333 71.57 -52.63 -58.39
N VAL A 334 71.14 -51.45 -58.85
CA VAL A 334 70.09 -51.10 -59.83
C VAL A 334 69.20 -52.21 -60.45
N HIS A 335 67.87 -52.03 -60.42
CA HIS A 335 67.05 -52.01 -61.65
C HIS A 335 65.68 -51.32 -61.53
N ARG A 336 65.14 -50.97 -62.71
CA ARG A 336 64.04 -50.05 -63.05
C ARG A 336 62.65 -50.51 -62.59
N GLY A 337 61.71 -49.56 -62.52
CA GLY A 337 60.26 -49.81 -62.47
C GLY A 337 59.59 -49.01 -61.38
#